data_AF-A0A955XI92-F1
#
_entry.id   AF-A0A955XI92-F1
#
_cell.length_a   1.000
_cell.length_b   1.000
_cell.length_c   1.000
_cell.angle_alpha   90.00
_cell.angle_beta   90.00
_cell.angle_gamma   90.00
#
_symmetry.space_group_name_H-M   'P 1'
#
loop_
_entity.id
_entity.type
_entity.pdbx_description
1 polymer ?
#
loop_
_entity_poly.entity_id
_entity_poly.type
_entity_poly.pdbx_seq_one_letter_code
_entity_poly.pdbx_strand_id
1 'polypeptide(L)'
;PTLEQVRKLMDAWDLEAARAALQRMPKSAQTVALGKALGALDREVVRWQAALIDARADLRAGRPKEARQQAFALMNELVIRGYPLLGDFARKALALYVEADAAERARSLESLLRYAQKAVAEGDLVRARALYEKAVAVDGTHAGAHAGLGRVALLAGQHAAAVEHLGVAVRLAPDQPEYRVLLSMALRALERSAEADAYLQQALGTKSLELEARRRLSRDAQRLGQDDVVQRLEPRGPTGGR
;
A
#
# COMPACT_ATOMS: atom_id res chain seq x y z
N PRO A 1 28.37 -14.99 7.24
CA PRO A 1 28.95 -14.27 8.39
C PRO A 1 28.64 -15.04 9.68
N THR A 2 29.60 -15.13 10.60
CA THR A 2 29.40 -15.85 11.86
C THR A 2 28.71 -14.95 12.90
N LEU A 3 28.08 -15.56 13.91
CA LEU A 3 27.50 -14.84 15.07
C LEU A 3 28.53 -13.92 15.75
N GLU A 4 29.80 -14.29 15.73
CA GLU A 4 30.90 -13.52 16.31
C GLU A 4 31.27 -12.29 15.46
N GLN A 5 31.16 -12.37 14.13
CA GLN A 5 31.34 -11.22 13.24
C GLN A 5 30.20 -10.22 13.39
N VAL A 6 28.96 -10.68 13.47
CA VAL A 6 27.79 -9.83 13.77
C VAL A 6 27.97 -9.14 15.12
N ARG A 7 28.41 -9.89 16.14
CA ARG A 7 28.66 -9.35 17.48
C ARG A 7 29.75 -8.27 17.48
N LYS A 8 30.88 -8.49 16.81
CA LYS A 8 31.93 -7.47 16.71
C LYS A 8 31.44 -6.20 16.02
N LEU A 9 30.58 -6.31 15.01
CA LEU A 9 29.97 -5.16 14.34
C LEU A 9 28.98 -4.43 15.28
N MET A 10 28.20 -5.18 16.07
CA MET A 10 27.31 -4.61 17.08
C MET A 10 28.05 -3.95 18.25
N ASP A 11 29.12 -4.57 18.75
CA ASP A 11 30.00 -4.03 19.80
C ASP A 11 30.74 -2.77 19.32
N ALA A 12 31.04 -2.69 18.01
CA ALA A 12 31.57 -1.52 17.33
C ALA A 12 30.48 -0.52 16.87
N TRP A 13 29.21 -0.78 17.18
CA TRP A 13 28.05 0.04 16.84
C TRP A 13 27.79 0.26 15.33
N ASP A 14 28.36 -0.56 14.45
CA ASP A 14 28.05 -0.60 13.02
C ASP A 14 26.80 -1.44 12.76
N LEU A 15 25.64 -0.83 13.05
CA LEU A 15 24.34 -1.49 13.03
C LEU A 15 23.86 -1.83 11.61
N GLU A 16 24.32 -1.12 10.57
CA GLU A 16 24.00 -1.46 9.18
C GLU A 16 24.79 -2.68 8.70
N ALA A 17 26.10 -2.74 8.96
CA ALA A 17 26.89 -3.92 8.63
C ALA A 17 26.45 -5.13 9.45
N ALA A 18 26.11 -4.95 10.73
CA ALA A 18 25.55 -6.00 11.57
C ALA A 18 24.21 -6.53 11.02
N ARG A 19 23.30 -5.65 10.59
CA ARG A 19 22.02 -6.01 9.96
C ARG A 19 22.22 -6.76 8.65
N ALA A 20 23.09 -6.28 7.77
CA ALA A 20 23.41 -6.95 6.51
C ALA A 20 24.05 -8.33 6.73
N ALA A 21 24.86 -8.46 7.79
CA ALA A 21 25.43 -9.74 8.18
C ALA A 21 24.35 -10.70 8.75
N LEU A 22 23.44 -10.21 9.60
CA LEU A 22 22.30 -10.96 10.14
C LEU A 22 21.35 -11.48 9.05
N GLN A 23 21.04 -10.66 8.05
CA GLN A 23 20.13 -11.04 6.95
C GLN A 23 20.68 -12.17 6.07
N ARG A 24 22.01 -12.35 6.04
CA ARG A 24 22.67 -13.46 5.33
C ARG A 24 22.71 -14.77 6.13
N MET A 25 22.19 -14.77 7.37
CA MET A 25 22.14 -15.95 8.23
C MET A 25 20.77 -16.64 8.16
N PRO A 26 20.67 -17.96 8.39
CA PRO A 26 19.39 -18.67 8.46
C PRO A 26 18.51 -18.14 9.60
N LYS A 27 17.18 -18.14 9.41
CA LYS A 27 16.19 -17.56 10.35
C LYS A 27 16.36 -18.03 11.80
N SER A 28 16.68 -19.31 12.03
CA SER A 28 16.93 -19.85 13.37
C SER A 28 18.15 -19.22 14.06
N ALA A 29 19.18 -18.85 13.31
CA ALA A 29 20.36 -18.16 13.82
C ALA A 29 20.12 -16.64 14.00
N GLN A 30 19.23 -16.04 13.21
CA GLN A 30 18.80 -14.65 13.39
C GLN A 30 18.09 -14.46 14.73
N THR A 31 17.18 -15.36 15.10
CA THR A 31 16.44 -15.28 16.37
C THR A 31 17.35 -15.40 17.59
N VAL A 32 18.35 -16.28 17.55
CA VAL A 32 19.36 -16.44 18.62
C VAL A 32 20.29 -15.21 18.70
N ALA A 33 20.69 -14.64 17.55
CA ALA A 33 21.51 -13.44 17.49
C ALA A 33 20.76 -12.20 18.02
N LEU A 34 19.50 -12.02 17.62
CA LEU A 34 18.60 -10.99 18.14
C LEU A 34 18.36 -11.13 19.64
N GLY A 35 18.15 -12.35 20.15
CA GLY A 35 18.02 -12.61 21.58
C GLY A 35 19.29 -12.23 22.39
N LYS A 36 20.48 -12.52 21.85
CA LYS A 36 21.76 -12.14 22.50
C LYS A 36 22.07 -10.64 22.39
N ALA A 37 21.64 -10.00 21.31
CA ALA A 37 21.72 -8.56 21.09
C ALA A 37 20.79 -7.77 22.00
N LEU A 38 19.54 -8.21 22.15
CA LEU A 38 18.60 -7.72 23.15
C LEU A 38 19.18 -7.90 24.55
N GLY A 39 19.81 -9.04 24.85
CA GLY A 39 20.54 -9.25 26.09
C GLY A 39 21.79 -8.36 26.27
N ALA A 40 22.36 -7.79 25.20
CA ALA A 40 23.45 -6.81 25.30
C ALA A 40 22.93 -5.40 25.62
N LEU A 41 21.80 -5.01 25.02
CA LEU A 41 21.04 -3.82 25.41
C LEU A 41 20.57 -3.92 26.87
N ASP A 42 20.11 -5.10 27.28
CA ASP A 42 19.73 -5.40 28.67
C ASP A 42 20.94 -5.27 29.61
N ARG A 43 22.14 -5.71 29.19
CA ARG A 43 23.38 -5.51 29.94
C ARG A 43 23.77 -4.04 30.11
N GLU A 44 23.61 -3.20 29.08
CA GLU A 44 23.89 -1.76 29.19
C GLU A 44 22.84 -1.05 30.04
N VAL A 45 21.56 -1.42 29.95
CA VAL A 45 20.51 -0.92 30.85
C VAL A 45 20.78 -1.32 32.30
N VAL A 46 21.17 -2.57 32.54
CA VAL A 46 21.60 -3.05 33.87
C VAL A 46 22.85 -2.32 34.35
N ARG A 47 23.80 -2.00 33.47
CA ARG A 47 25.00 -1.22 33.82
C ARG A 47 24.65 0.22 34.20
N TRP A 48 23.75 0.87 33.47
CA TRP A 48 23.26 2.20 33.80
C TRP A 48 22.48 2.21 35.12
N GLN A 49 21.69 1.16 35.39
CA GLN A 49 21.01 0.97 36.67
C GLN A 49 22.00 0.75 37.83
N ALA A 50 23.04 -0.06 37.63
CA ALA A 50 24.09 -0.28 38.62
C ALA A 50 24.86 1.02 38.94
N ALA A 51 25.23 1.80 37.91
CA ALA A 51 25.90 3.09 38.08
C ALA A 51 25.06 4.10 38.89
N LEU A 52 23.73 4.08 38.76
CA LEU A 52 22.81 4.88 39.59
C LEU A 52 22.78 4.41 41.04
N ILE A 53 22.83 3.10 41.27
CA ILE A 53 22.84 2.50 42.61
C ILE A 53 24.15 2.87 43.33
N ASP A 54 25.29 2.77 42.64
CA ASP A 54 26.60 3.09 43.19
C ASP A 54 26.72 4.60 43.52
N ALA A 55 26.30 5.47 42.61
CA ALA A 55 26.28 6.92 42.85
C ALA A 55 25.41 7.30 44.06
N ARG A 56 24.29 6.57 44.26
CA ARG A 56 23.40 6.77 45.41
C ARG A 56 23.99 6.23 46.72
N ALA A 57 24.76 5.14 46.64
CA ALA A 57 25.50 4.60 47.79
C ALA A 57 26.60 5.57 48.22
N ASP A 58 27.35 6.15 47.28
CA ASP A 58 28.36 7.18 47.56
C ASP A 58 27.77 8.42 48.22
N LEU A 59 26.61 8.89 47.75
CA LEU A 59 25.93 10.02 48.38
C LEU A 59 25.53 9.72 49.84
N ARG A 60 25.02 8.51 50.11
CA ARG A 60 24.67 8.05 51.47
C ARG A 60 25.89 7.88 52.37
N ALA A 61 27.05 7.56 51.79
CA ALA A 61 28.31 7.43 52.50
C ALA A 61 29.02 8.78 52.74
N GLY A 62 28.40 9.92 52.38
CA GLY A 62 29.01 11.24 52.53
C GLY A 62 30.09 11.57 51.49
N ARG A 63 30.06 10.90 50.33
CA ARG A 63 30.98 11.09 49.19
C ARG A 63 30.27 11.79 48.00
N PRO A 64 29.87 13.06 48.13
CA PRO A 64 29.05 13.74 47.12
C PRO A 64 29.82 14.07 45.83
N LYS A 65 31.16 14.15 45.88
CA LYS A 65 31.98 14.46 44.71
C LYS A 65 32.02 13.28 43.74
N GLU A 66 32.20 12.08 44.27
CA GLU A 66 32.23 10.80 43.56
C GLU A 66 30.85 10.49 42.97
N ALA A 67 29.80 10.65 43.78
CA ALA A 67 28.41 10.52 43.34
C ALA A 67 28.09 11.48 42.17
N ARG A 68 28.52 12.74 42.26
CA ARG A 68 28.31 13.75 41.20
C ARG A 68 29.05 13.40 39.92
N GLN A 69 30.29 12.92 40.01
CA GLN A 69 31.07 12.52 38.84
C GLN A 69 30.45 11.32 38.12
N GLN A 70 30.01 10.30 38.87
CA GLN A 70 29.37 9.12 38.31
C GLN A 70 28.03 9.47 37.64
N ALA A 71 27.19 10.28 38.30
CA ALA A 71 25.92 10.73 37.73
C ALA A 71 26.12 11.55 36.44
N PHE A 72 27.13 12.42 36.40
CA PHE A 72 27.45 13.22 35.21
C PHE A 72 27.97 12.36 34.04
N ALA A 73 28.83 11.38 34.32
CA ALA A 73 29.33 10.45 33.31
C ALA A 73 28.19 9.64 32.69
N LEU A 74 27.30 9.11 33.53
CA LEU A 74 26.11 8.39 33.09
C LEU A 74 25.18 9.27 32.25
N MET A 75 24.92 10.51 32.70
CA MET A 75 24.08 11.46 31.96
C MET A 75 24.63 11.74 30.56
N ASN A 76 25.95 11.98 30.43
CA ASN A 76 26.57 12.20 29.13
C ASN A 76 26.48 10.97 28.23
N GLU A 77 26.67 9.76 28.78
CA GLU A 77 26.55 8.53 28.01
C GLU A 77 25.12 8.30 27.50
N LEU A 78 24.11 8.55 28.34
CA LEU A 78 22.71 8.49 27.95
C LEU A 78 22.35 9.53 26.90
N VAL A 79 22.88 10.75 26.99
CA VAL A 79 22.63 11.82 26.01
C VAL A 79 23.29 11.52 24.67
N ILE A 80 24.53 11.04 24.67
CA ILE A 80 25.31 10.80 23.43
C ILE A 80 24.88 9.51 22.74
N ARG A 81 24.60 8.46 23.51
CA ARG A 81 24.33 7.12 22.96
C ARG A 81 22.88 6.73 23.11
N GLY A 82 22.31 6.83 24.31
CA GLY A 82 20.96 6.36 24.60
C GLY A 82 19.85 7.09 23.84
N TYR A 83 19.89 8.43 23.83
CA TYR A 83 18.83 9.24 23.24
C TYR A 83 18.74 9.13 21.69
N PRO A 84 19.85 9.17 20.94
CA PRO A 84 19.81 8.95 19.49
C PRO A 84 19.36 7.53 19.11
N LEU A 85 19.81 6.51 19.86
CA LEU A 85 19.39 5.12 19.65
C LEU A 85 17.87 4.95 19.82
N LEU A 86 17.31 5.49 20.90
CA LEU A 86 15.86 5.48 21.12
C LEU A 86 15.11 6.18 19.97
N GLY A 87 15.64 7.31 19.46
CA GLY A 87 15.10 7.99 18.30
C GLY A 87 15.15 7.16 17.01
N ASP A 88 16.26 6.46 16.75
CA ASP A 88 16.42 5.58 15.59
C ASP A 88 15.49 4.37 15.63
N PHE A 89 15.33 3.75 16.80
CA PHE A 89 14.38 2.67 17.01
C PHE A 89 12.94 3.14 16.81
N ALA A 90 12.56 4.29 17.36
CA ALA A 90 11.23 4.86 17.17
C ALA A 90 10.94 5.15 15.68
N ARG A 91 11.91 5.71 14.95
CA ARG A 91 11.78 5.94 13.49
C ARG A 91 11.60 4.64 12.70
N LYS A 92 12.40 3.61 12.99
CA LYS A 92 12.30 2.31 12.31
C LYS A 92 10.99 1.58 12.64
N ALA A 93 10.54 1.64 13.89
CA ALA A 93 9.26 1.06 14.31
C ALA A 93 8.08 1.77 13.63
N LEU A 94 8.12 3.11 13.55
CA LEU A 94 7.12 3.88 12.81
C LEU A 94 7.10 3.53 11.32
N ALA A 95 8.26 3.45 10.68
CA ALA A 95 8.36 3.06 9.27
C ALA A 95 7.74 1.66 9.04
N LEU A 96 8.08 0.68 9.89
CA LEU A 96 7.51 -0.67 9.81
C LEU A 96 5.99 -0.67 10.01
N TYR A 97 5.48 0.13 10.94
CA TYR A 97 4.04 0.28 11.17
C TYR A 97 3.33 0.83 9.94
N VAL A 98 3.87 1.88 9.31
CA VAL A 98 3.30 2.46 8.08
C VAL A 98 3.32 1.45 6.94
N GLU A 99 4.42 0.71 6.76
CA GLU A 99 4.51 -0.35 5.75
C GLU A 99 3.47 -1.46 5.98
N ALA A 100 3.30 -1.88 7.24
CA ALA A 100 2.34 -2.93 7.61
C ALA A 100 0.87 -2.48 7.40
N ASP A 101 0.52 -1.27 7.84
CA ASP A 101 -0.81 -0.67 7.66
C ASP A 101 -1.12 -0.48 6.16
N ALA A 102 -0.16 0.00 5.37
CA ALA A 102 -0.33 0.09 3.91
C ALA A 102 -0.56 -1.28 3.27
N ALA A 103 0.17 -2.31 3.68
CA ALA A 103 -0.02 -3.67 3.18
C ALA A 103 -1.38 -4.26 3.57
N GLU A 104 -1.88 -3.97 4.77
CA GLU A 104 -3.20 -4.41 5.23
C GLU A 104 -4.32 -3.71 4.45
N ARG A 105 -4.23 -2.39 4.26
CA ARG A 105 -5.17 -1.62 3.42
C ARG A 105 -5.19 -2.12 1.99
N ALA A 106 -4.03 -2.42 1.40
CA ALA A 106 -3.94 -2.97 0.06
C ALA A 106 -4.63 -4.35 -0.06
N ARG A 107 -4.42 -5.26 0.91
CA ARG A 107 -5.10 -6.57 0.94
C ARG A 107 -6.60 -6.45 1.13
N SER A 108 -7.03 -5.53 1.99
CA SER A 108 -8.44 -5.23 2.22
C SER A 108 -9.08 -4.69 0.93
N LEU A 109 -8.43 -3.72 0.28
CA LEU A 109 -8.86 -3.15 -1.00
C LEU A 109 -8.99 -4.22 -2.08
N GLU A 110 -7.96 -5.04 -2.30
CA GLU A 110 -7.99 -6.13 -3.28
C GLU A 110 -9.15 -7.09 -3.02
N SER A 111 -9.41 -7.42 -1.75
CA SER A 111 -10.51 -8.30 -1.38
C SER A 111 -11.87 -7.66 -1.67
N LEU A 112 -12.06 -6.39 -1.30
CA LEU A 112 -13.27 -5.63 -1.62
C LEU A 112 -13.52 -5.58 -3.13
N LEU A 113 -12.50 -5.28 -3.93
CA LEU A 113 -12.60 -5.21 -5.39
C LEU A 113 -12.98 -6.57 -5.99
N ARG A 114 -12.38 -7.67 -5.53
CA ARG A 114 -12.73 -9.03 -5.99
C ARG A 114 -14.18 -9.39 -5.67
N TYR A 115 -14.63 -9.13 -4.44
CA TYR A 115 -16.03 -9.38 -4.08
C TYR A 115 -17.01 -8.48 -4.85
N ALA A 116 -16.64 -7.22 -5.10
CA ALA A 116 -17.45 -6.29 -5.88
C ALA A 116 -17.60 -6.77 -7.33
N GLN A 117 -16.50 -7.18 -7.97
CA GLN A 117 -16.52 -7.75 -9.32
C GLN A 117 -17.40 -8.99 -9.41
N LYS A 118 -17.34 -9.88 -8.40
CA LYS A 118 -18.22 -11.05 -8.31
C LYS A 118 -19.70 -10.66 -8.22
N ALA A 119 -20.04 -9.69 -7.37
CA ALA A 119 -21.40 -9.19 -7.25
C ALA A 119 -21.93 -8.60 -8.57
N VAL A 120 -21.10 -7.87 -9.33
CA VAL A 120 -21.47 -7.40 -10.68
C VAL A 120 -21.74 -8.56 -11.64
N ALA A 121 -20.93 -9.62 -11.58
CA ALA A 121 -21.13 -10.80 -12.41
C ALA A 121 -22.45 -11.53 -12.09
N GLU A 122 -22.83 -11.55 -10.82
CA GLU A 122 -24.11 -12.10 -10.31
C GLU A 122 -25.31 -11.18 -10.59
N GLY A 123 -25.08 -9.93 -11.00
CA GLY A 123 -26.13 -8.94 -11.26
C GLY A 123 -26.64 -8.21 -10.01
N ASP A 124 -26.05 -8.49 -8.83
CA ASP A 124 -26.37 -7.80 -7.58
C ASP A 124 -25.66 -6.43 -7.53
N LEU A 125 -26.26 -5.46 -8.25
CA LEU A 125 -25.72 -4.10 -8.37
C LEU A 125 -25.72 -3.35 -7.03
N VAL A 126 -26.66 -3.65 -6.13
CA VAL A 126 -26.74 -3.01 -4.81
C VAL A 126 -25.55 -3.43 -3.96
N ARG A 127 -25.26 -4.73 -3.90
CA ARG A 127 -24.09 -5.23 -3.18
C ARG A 127 -22.78 -4.78 -3.81
N ALA A 128 -22.69 -4.81 -5.14
CA ALA A 128 -21.51 -4.36 -5.87
C ALA A 128 -21.18 -2.89 -5.55
N ARG A 129 -22.20 -2.01 -5.57
CA ARG A 129 -22.05 -0.60 -5.21
C ARG A 129 -21.49 -0.44 -3.81
N ALA A 130 -22.10 -1.07 -2.81
CA ALA A 130 -21.66 -0.95 -1.42
C ALA A 130 -20.20 -1.44 -1.21
N LEU A 131 -19.78 -2.47 -1.93
CA LEU A 131 -18.40 -2.98 -1.88
C LEU A 131 -17.41 -2.01 -2.53
N TYR A 132 -17.76 -1.41 -3.67
CA TYR A 132 -16.91 -0.40 -4.30
C TYR A 132 -16.88 0.92 -3.51
N GLU A 133 -17.97 1.33 -2.85
CA GLU A 133 -17.98 2.49 -1.95
C GLU A 133 -17.01 2.27 -0.78
N LYS A 134 -17.01 1.06 -0.20
CA LYS A 134 -16.01 0.66 0.81
C LYS A 134 -14.58 0.68 0.24
N ALA A 135 -14.37 0.24 -1.00
CA ALA A 135 -13.06 0.27 -1.64
C ALA A 135 -12.55 1.72 -1.81
N VAL A 136 -13.41 2.64 -2.24
CA VAL A 136 -13.09 4.08 -2.32
C VAL A 136 -12.84 4.68 -0.94
N ALA A 137 -13.51 4.21 0.12
CA ALA A 137 -13.23 4.66 1.48
C ALA A 137 -11.85 4.20 1.99
N VAL A 138 -11.34 3.06 1.52
CA VAL A 138 -9.98 2.56 1.83
C VAL A 138 -8.93 3.33 1.04
N ASP A 139 -9.16 3.55 -0.26
CA ASP A 139 -8.30 4.35 -1.13
C ASP A 139 -9.15 5.19 -2.11
N GLY A 140 -9.30 6.47 -1.77
CA GLY A 140 -10.07 7.44 -2.56
C GLY A 140 -9.45 7.76 -3.93
N THR A 141 -8.20 7.37 -4.16
CA THR A 141 -7.45 7.58 -5.41
C THR A 141 -7.35 6.31 -6.25
N HIS A 142 -8.02 5.23 -5.86
CA HIS A 142 -8.00 3.99 -6.62
C HIS A 142 -8.87 4.08 -7.88
N ALA A 143 -8.24 4.26 -9.05
CA ALA A 143 -8.93 4.41 -10.33
C ALA A 143 -9.90 3.25 -10.63
N GLY A 144 -9.51 2.01 -10.33
CA GLY A 144 -10.34 0.82 -10.55
C GLY A 144 -11.59 0.77 -9.68
N ALA A 145 -11.57 1.36 -8.48
CA ALA A 145 -12.72 1.41 -7.59
C ALA A 145 -13.75 2.41 -8.10
N HIS A 146 -13.29 3.59 -8.53
CA HIS A 146 -14.13 4.58 -9.21
C HIS A 146 -14.71 4.03 -10.52
N ALA A 147 -13.91 3.33 -11.33
CA ALA A 147 -14.40 2.67 -12.53
C ALA A 147 -15.47 1.60 -12.22
N GLY A 148 -15.29 0.85 -11.14
CA GLY A 148 -16.26 -0.10 -10.62
C GLY A 148 -17.59 0.57 -10.23
N LEU A 149 -17.56 1.64 -9.44
CA LEU A 149 -18.75 2.44 -9.11
C LEU A 149 -19.43 2.98 -10.37
N GLY A 150 -18.65 3.52 -11.29
CA GLY A 150 -19.12 4.05 -12.55
C GLY A 150 -19.83 3.00 -13.41
N ARG A 151 -19.24 1.81 -13.52
CA ARG A 151 -19.84 0.66 -14.22
C ARG A 151 -21.13 0.19 -13.56
N VAL A 152 -21.16 0.11 -12.23
CA VAL A 152 -22.37 -0.28 -11.49
C VAL A 152 -23.48 0.76 -11.66
N ALA A 153 -23.15 2.05 -11.55
CA ALA A 153 -24.09 3.15 -11.77
C ALA A 153 -24.63 3.12 -13.21
N LEU A 154 -23.77 2.85 -14.20
CA LEU A 154 -24.16 2.72 -15.60
C LEU A 154 -25.18 1.58 -15.80
N LEU A 155 -24.88 0.38 -15.29
CA LEU A 155 -25.78 -0.78 -15.35
C LEU A 155 -27.09 -0.58 -14.57
N ALA A 156 -27.08 0.29 -13.55
CA ALA A 156 -28.25 0.65 -12.76
C ALA A 156 -29.09 1.80 -13.37
N GLY A 157 -28.72 2.31 -14.55
CA GLY A 157 -29.42 3.45 -15.19
C GLY A 157 -29.05 4.83 -14.63
N GLN A 158 -28.10 4.91 -13.71
CA GLN A 158 -27.67 6.14 -13.04
C GLN A 158 -26.58 6.85 -13.85
N HIS A 159 -26.89 7.22 -15.08
CA HIS A 159 -25.90 7.63 -16.08
C HIS A 159 -25.09 8.89 -15.70
N ALA A 160 -25.71 9.87 -15.04
CA ALA A 160 -25.00 11.06 -14.55
C ALA A 160 -23.95 10.70 -13.49
N ALA A 161 -24.30 9.85 -12.51
CA ALA A 161 -23.36 9.37 -11.50
C ALA A 161 -22.25 8.51 -12.13
N ALA A 162 -22.59 7.73 -13.17
CA ALA A 162 -21.60 6.97 -13.92
C ALA A 162 -20.54 7.88 -14.57
N VAL A 163 -20.96 8.98 -15.20
CA VAL A 163 -20.02 9.95 -15.80
C VAL A 163 -19.10 10.56 -14.77
N GLU A 164 -19.59 10.94 -13.59
CA GLU A 164 -18.76 11.50 -12.52
C GLU A 164 -17.66 10.52 -12.08
N HIS A 165 -18.03 9.29 -11.71
CA HIS A 165 -17.06 8.29 -11.25
C HIS A 165 -16.10 7.84 -12.36
N LEU A 166 -16.59 7.65 -13.59
CA LEU A 166 -15.75 7.27 -14.73
C LEU A 166 -14.81 8.40 -15.14
N GLY A 167 -15.26 9.66 -15.03
CA GLY A 167 -14.42 10.82 -15.23
C GLY A 167 -13.26 10.88 -14.22
N VAL A 168 -13.51 10.55 -12.96
CA VAL A 168 -12.45 10.40 -11.94
C VAL A 168 -11.49 9.28 -12.33
N ALA A 169 -12.01 8.11 -12.71
CA ALA A 169 -11.18 6.96 -13.09
C ALA A 169 -10.26 7.26 -14.29
N VAL A 170 -10.78 7.94 -15.33
CA VAL A 170 -10.00 8.36 -16.51
C VAL A 170 -8.92 9.37 -16.15
N ARG A 171 -9.17 10.29 -15.19
CA ARG A 171 -8.14 11.23 -14.72
C ARG A 171 -7.04 10.54 -13.92
N LEU A 172 -7.40 9.56 -13.09
CA LEU A 172 -6.46 8.84 -12.23
C LEU A 172 -5.61 7.82 -13.01
N ALA A 173 -6.17 7.20 -14.04
CA ALA A 173 -5.49 6.23 -14.90
C ALA A 173 -5.78 6.51 -16.39
N PRO A 174 -5.15 7.55 -16.96
CA PRO A 174 -5.39 7.95 -18.35
C PRO A 174 -4.86 6.93 -19.37
N ASP A 175 -4.04 5.98 -18.97
CA ASP A 175 -3.55 4.90 -19.82
C ASP A 175 -4.53 3.73 -19.95
N GLN A 176 -5.59 3.67 -19.14
CA GLN A 176 -6.56 2.58 -19.16
C GLN A 176 -7.70 2.82 -20.17
N PRO A 177 -7.71 2.16 -21.34
CA PRO A 177 -8.72 2.40 -22.37
C PRO A 177 -10.12 1.91 -21.97
N GLU A 178 -10.21 0.90 -21.09
CA GLU A 178 -11.48 0.37 -20.59
C GLU A 178 -12.35 1.45 -19.94
N TYR A 179 -11.73 2.38 -19.20
CA TYR A 179 -12.45 3.44 -18.49
C TYR A 179 -13.05 4.46 -19.44
N ARG A 180 -12.38 4.72 -20.58
CA ARG A 180 -12.91 5.57 -21.65
C ARG A 180 -14.09 4.92 -22.37
N VAL A 181 -14.07 3.60 -22.58
CA VAL A 181 -15.22 2.88 -23.17
C VAL A 181 -16.43 2.94 -22.23
N LEU A 182 -16.24 2.70 -20.93
CA LEU A 182 -17.32 2.83 -19.96
C LEU A 182 -17.86 4.26 -19.91
N LEU A 183 -16.96 5.26 -19.93
CA LEU A 183 -17.35 6.68 -19.95
C LEU A 183 -18.12 7.03 -21.22
N SER A 184 -17.70 6.52 -22.38
CA SER A 184 -18.43 6.74 -23.63
C SER A 184 -19.82 6.13 -23.55
N MET A 185 -19.96 4.92 -23.03
CA MET A 185 -21.27 4.28 -22.85
C MET A 185 -22.20 5.10 -21.93
N ALA A 186 -21.66 5.65 -20.83
CA ALA A 186 -22.41 6.52 -19.93
C ALA A 186 -22.83 7.84 -20.60
N LEU A 187 -21.94 8.47 -21.38
CA LEU A 187 -22.23 9.68 -22.14
C LEU A 187 -23.30 9.45 -23.21
N ARG A 188 -23.28 8.30 -23.90
CA ARG A 188 -24.33 7.95 -24.88
C ARG A 188 -25.69 7.78 -24.24
N ALA A 189 -25.74 7.17 -23.06
CA ALA A 189 -26.98 7.03 -22.31
C ALA A 189 -27.54 8.39 -21.80
N LEU A 190 -26.71 9.44 -21.79
CA LEU A 190 -27.10 10.84 -21.56
C LEU A 190 -27.31 11.63 -22.86
N GLU A 191 -27.37 10.95 -24.02
CA GLU A 191 -27.52 11.57 -25.35
C GLU A 191 -26.35 12.49 -25.77
N ARG A 192 -25.21 12.42 -25.06
CA ARG A 192 -23.98 13.18 -25.37
C ARG A 192 -23.10 12.42 -26.37
N SER A 193 -23.68 12.07 -27.51
CA SER A 193 -23.09 11.15 -28.49
C SER A 193 -21.75 11.61 -29.06
N ALA A 194 -21.58 12.91 -29.35
CA ALA A 194 -20.34 13.44 -29.91
C ALA A 194 -19.14 13.25 -28.95
N GLU A 195 -19.33 13.49 -27.66
CA GLU A 195 -18.28 13.28 -26.65
C GLU A 195 -18.00 11.79 -26.45
N ALA A 196 -19.05 10.97 -26.44
CA ALA A 196 -18.89 9.53 -26.34
C ALA A 196 -18.06 8.96 -27.49
N ASP A 197 -18.31 9.40 -28.73
CA ASP A 197 -17.58 8.94 -29.90
C ASP A 197 -16.09 9.28 -29.82
N ALA A 198 -15.75 10.47 -29.32
CA ALA A 198 -14.37 10.86 -29.09
C ALA A 198 -13.66 9.93 -28.10
N TYR A 199 -14.27 9.64 -26.95
CA TYR A 199 -13.69 8.74 -25.95
C TYR A 199 -13.57 7.30 -26.45
N LEU A 200 -14.57 6.79 -27.18
CA LEU A 200 -14.54 5.44 -27.74
C LEU A 200 -13.46 5.31 -28.83
N GLN A 201 -13.30 6.32 -29.69
CA GLN A 201 -12.22 6.35 -30.68
C GLN A 201 -10.83 6.34 -30.01
N GLN A 202 -10.64 7.16 -28.97
CA GLN A 202 -9.39 7.17 -28.21
C GLN A 202 -9.08 5.79 -27.60
N ALA A 203 -10.08 5.13 -27.00
CA ALA A 203 -9.91 3.81 -26.40
C ALA A 203 -9.48 2.75 -27.43
N LEU A 204 -10.15 2.71 -28.57
CA LEU A 204 -9.89 1.74 -29.64
C LEU A 204 -8.57 1.98 -30.38
N GLY A 205 -8.05 3.21 -30.34
CA GLY A 205 -6.73 3.55 -30.89
C GLY A 205 -5.56 3.00 -30.06
N THR A 206 -5.82 2.47 -28.85
CA THR A 206 -4.77 1.89 -27.99
C THR A 206 -4.61 0.39 -28.23
N LYS A 207 -3.35 -0.09 -28.22
CA LYS A 207 -3.06 -1.53 -28.31
C LYS A 207 -3.42 -2.32 -27.04
N SER A 208 -3.70 -1.63 -25.93
CA SER A 208 -3.86 -2.23 -24.60
C SER A 208 -5.28 -2.73 -24.30
N LEU A 209 -6.26 -2.54 -25.20
CA LEU A 209 -7.61 -3.04 -24.97
C LEU A 209 -7.69 -4.55 -25.26
N GLU A 210 -7.45 -5.34 -24.22
CA GLU A 210 -7.40 -6.81 -24.29
C GLU A 210 -8.72 -7.43 -24.79
N LEU A 211 -8.62 -8.60 -25.44
CA LEU A 211 -9.79 -9.32 -25.97
C LEU A 211 -10.83 -9.64 -24.89
N GLU A 212 -10.37 -10.03 -23.69
CA GLU A 212 -11.26 -10.31 -22.57
C GLU A 212 -12.00 -9.05 -22.10
N ALA A 213 -11.28 -7.92 -22.03
CA ALA A 213 -11.88 -6.63 -21.72
C ALA A 213 -12.94 -6.23 -22.74
N ARG A 214 -12.67 -6.39 -24.04
CA ARG A 214 -13.64 -6.16 -25.12
C ARG A 214 -14.89 -7.01 -24.93
N ARG A 215 -14.74 -8.31 -24.64
CA ARG A 215 -15.89 -9.20 -24.38
C ARG A 215 -16.70 -8.78 -23.16
N ARG A 216 -16.06 -8.36 -22.07
CA ARG A 216 -16.76 -7.83 -20.88
C ARG A 216 -17.56 -6.57 -21.24
N LEU A 217 -16.90 -5.60 -21.89
CA LEU A 217 -17.51 -4.33 -22.28
C LEU A 217 -18.63 -4.49 -23.31
N SER A 218 -18.48 -5.39 -24.28
CA SER A 218 -19.55 -5.73 -25.24
C SER A 218 -20.78 -6.29 -24.54
N ARG A 219 -20.62 -7.16 -23.52
CA ARG A 219 -21.77 -7.66 -22.73
C ARG A 219 -22.44 -6.54 -21.95
N ASP A 220 -21.68 -5.62 -21.38
CA ASP A 220 -22.26 -4.46 -20.70
C ASP A 220 -23.00 -3.55 -21.69
N ALA A 221 -22.46 -3.33 -22.89
CA ALA A 221 -23.11 -2.54 -23.93
C ALA A 221 -24.39 -3.20 -24.46
N GLN A 222 -24.40 -4.53 -24.63
CA GLN A 222 -25.61 -5.29 -24.97
C GLN A 222 -26.71 -5.12 -23.91
N ARG A 223 -26.36 -5.18 -22.62
CA ARG A 223 -27.31 -4.98 -21.52
C ARG A 223 -27.92 -3.56 -21.52
N LEU A 224 -27.19 -2.59 -22.06
CA LEU A 224 -27.63 -1.20 -22.19
C LEU A 224 -28.33 -0.92 -23.53
N GLY A 225 -28.47 -1.92 -24.42
CA GLY A 225 -29.04 -1.74 -25.76
C GLY A 225 -28.18 -0.88 -26.69
N GLN A 226 -26.86 -0.82 -26.44
CA GLN A 226 -25.91 0.02 -27.18
C GLN A 226 -25.21 -0.78 -28.30
N ASP A 227 -25.98 -1.23 -29.29
CA ASP A 227 -25.51 -2.15 -30.34
C ASP A 227 -24.37 -1.60 -31.21
N ASP A 228 -24.33 -0.29 -31.42
CA ASP A 228 -23.25 0.39 -32.13
C ASP A 228 -21.90 0.29 -31.37
N VAL A 229 -21.93 0.36 -30.03
CA VAL A 229 -20.73 0.20 -29.20
C VAL A 229 -20.28 -1.26 -29.25
N VAL A 230 -21.23 -2.20 -29.25
CA VAL A 230 -20.95 -3.64 -29.40
C VAL A 230 -20.20 -3.90 -30.70
N GLN A 231 -20.72 -3.42 -31.84
CA GLN A 231 -20.09 -3.58 -33.16
C GLN A 231 -18.68 -2.98 -33.22
N ARG A 232 -18.46 -1.82 -32.59
CA ARG A 232 -17.14 -1.18 -32.56
C ARG A 232 -16.13 -1.89 -31.66
N LEU A 233 -16.61 -2.59 -30.63
CA LEU A 233 -15.78 -3.40 -29.75
C LEU A 233 -15.43 -4.76 -30.34
N GLU A 234 -16.09 -5.22 -31.40
CA GLU A 234 -15.70 -6.46 -32.08
C GLU A 234 -14.27 -6.34 -32.64
N PRO A 235 -13.43 -7.37 -32.46
CA PRO A 235 -12.13 -7.39 -33.14
C PRO A 235 -12.40 -7.34 -34.64
N ARG A 236 -11.84 -6.33 -35.33
CA ARG A 236 -11.82 -6.36 -36.79
C ARG A 236 -11.14 -7.66 -37.18
N GLY A 237 -11.87 -8.55 -37.85
CA GLY A 237 -11.31 -9.82 -38.35
C GLY A 237 -10.05 -9.54 -39.17
N PRO A 238 -9.19 -10.55 -39.41
CA PRO A 238 -8.07 -10.36 -40.33
C PRO A 238 -8.67 -9.81 -41.61
N THR A 239 -8.32 -8.57 -41.96
CA THR A 239 -8.64 -8.00 -43.26
C THR A 239 -8.12 -9.00 -44.26
N GLY A 240 -9.01 -9.74 -44.92
CA GLY A 240 -8.67 -10.68 -45.96
C GLY A 240 -8.00 -9.89 -47.07
N GLY A 241 -6.67 -9.82 -47.01
CA GLY A 241 -5.84 -9.42 -48.13
C GLY A 241 -6.01 -10.49 -49.19
N ARG A 242 -6.86 -10.19 -50.16
CA ARG A 242 -6.76 -10.75 -51.50
C ARG A 242 -5.57 -10.13 -52.20
#